data_AF-A0A7C9QU44-F1
#
_entry.id   AF-A0A7C9QU44-F1
#
_cell.length_a   1.000
_cell.length_b   1.000
_cell.length_c   1.000
_cell.angle_alpha   90.00
_cell.angle_beta   90.00
_cell.angle_gamma   90.00
#
_symmetry.space_group_name_H-M   'P 1'
#
loop_
_entity.id
_entity.type
_entity.pdbx_description
1 polymer ?
#
loop_
_entity_poly.entity_id
_entity_poly.type
_entity_poly.pdbx_seq_one_letter_code
_entity_poly.pdbx_strand_id
1 'polypeptide(L)'
;MDYSFAAAIGLHTLAAVIWVGGMFYAHMVLRPAVTEMSVSLRLTLWSRVLPRFFAWVGVSVAVLLVTGYGVLLTGYRGGITGGNLHIDVMQIVGAVMIALFLYMLVVPFVLFRRALAINDLGAAAVQQGRIRAIILVNLLLGLFTTFIGAAGTFVGY
;
A
#
# COMPACT_ATOMS: atom_id res chain seq x y z
N MET A 1 30.48 -1.79 -1.50
CA MET A 1 29.11 -2.37 -1.47
C MET A 1 28.92 -3.15 -2.74
N ASP A 2 28.38 -4.36 -2.64
CA ASP A 2 28.01 -5.15 -3.82
C ASP A 2 26.88 -4.44 -4.59
N TYR A 3 26.94 -4.42 -5.93
CA TYR A 3 25.96 -3.72 -6.78
C TYR A 3 24.54 -4.26 -6.58
N SER A 4 24.43 -5.53 -6.17
CA SER A 4 23.19 -6.21 -5.81
C SER A 4 22.44 -5.52 -4.67
N PHE A 5 23.15 -5.09 -3.62
CA PHE A 5 22.57 -4.42 -2.46
C PHE A 5 22.00 -3.04 -2.81
N ALA A 6 22.77 -2.24 -3.56
CA ALA A 6 22.34 -0.92 -3.99
C ALA A 6 21.10 -1.01 -4.91
N ALA A 7 21.09 -1.98 -5.82
CA ALA A 7 19.93 -2.24 -6.67
C ALA A 7 18.69 -2.66 -5.86
N ALA A 8 18.87 -3.55 -4.87
CA ALA A 8 17.77 -3.99 -4.02
C ALA A 8 17.14 -2.84 -3.22
N ILE A 9 17.96 -2.00 -2.57
CA ILE A 9 17.47 -0.81 -1.84
C ILE A 9 16.81 0.20 -2.78
N GLY A 10 17.37 0.44 -3.96
CA GLY A 10 16.78 1.32 -4.97
C GLY A 10 15.38 0.84 -5.41
N LEU A 11 15.26 -0.44 -5.75
CA LEU A 11 13.98 -1.06 -6.12
C LEU A 11 12.98 -1.07 -4.95
N HIS A 12 13.45 -1.37 -3.74
CA HIS A 12 12.64 -1.32 -2.53
C HIS A 12 12.03 0.08 -2.32
N THR A 13 12.86 1.11 -2.45
CA THR A 13 12.45 2.51 -2.30
C THR A 13 11.43 2.91 -3.37
N LEU A 14 11.66 2.55 -4.64
CA LEU A 14 10.71 2.82 -5.72
C LEU A 14 9.36 2.15 -5.49
N ALA A 15 9.36 0.88 -5.05
CA ALA A 15 8.13 0.17 -4.74
C ALA A 15 7.35 0.82 -3.58
N ALA A 16 8.05 1.26 -2.53
CA ALA A 16 7.44 2.02 -1.44
C ALA A 16 6.82 3.34 -1.93
N VAL A 17 7.55 4.09 -2.77
CA VAL A 17 7.07 5.36 -3.35
C VAL A 17 5.83 5.14 -4.23
N ILE A 18 5.83 4.11 -5.09
CA ILE A 18 4.68 3.82 -5.96
C ILE A 18 3.45 3.47 -5.14
N TRP A 19 3.59 2.62 -4.11
CA TRP A 19 2.46 2.23 -3.29
C TRP A 19 1.95 3.38 -2.41
N VAL A 20 2.82 3.99 -1.59
CA VAL A 20 2.44 5.07 -0.66
C VAL A 20 2.00 6.32 -1.43
N GLY A 21 2.75 6.71 -2.47
CA GLY A 21 2.41 7.83 -3.34
C GLY A 21 1.11 7.60 -4.12
N GLY A 22 0.85 6.38 -4.58
CA GLY A 22 -0.42 6.03 -5.22
C GLY A 22 -1.62 6.15 -4.28
N MET A 23 -1.47 5.74 -3.01
CA MET A 23 -2.50 5.95 -1.98
C MET A 23 -2.72 7.44 -1.68
N PHE A 24 -1.62 8.20 -1.58
CA PHE A 24 -1.69 9.66 -1.40
C PHE A 24 -2.44 10.32 -2.55
N TYR A 25 -2.10 10.00 -3.80
CA TYR A 25 -2.79 10.50 -4.98
C TYR A 25 -4.29 10.14 -4.96
N ALA A 26 -4.63 8.88 -4.66
CA ALA A 26 -6.02 8.42 -4.61
C ALA A 26 -6.85 9.23 -3.60
N HIS A 27 -6.28 9.59 -2.45
CA HIS A 27 -6.96 10.31 -1.38
C HIS A 27 -6.97 11.82 -1.52
N MET A 28 -5.84 12.41 -1.87
CA MET A 28 -5.65 13.87 -1.84
C MET A 28 -6.00 14.53 -3.17
N VAL A 29 -5.88 13.79 -4.28
CA VAL A 29 -6.06 14.35 -5.63
C VAL A 29 -7.29 13.78 -6.30
N LEU A 30 -7.32 12.46 -6.52
CA LEU A 30 -8.41 11.83 -7.28
C LEU A 30 -9.75 11.93 -6.55
N ARG A 31 -9.79 11.67 -5.24
CA ARG A 31 -11.04 11.70 -4.48
C ARG A 31 -11.75 13.05 -4.56
N PRO A 32 -11.11 14.20 -4.23
CA PRO A 32 -11.76 15.50 -4.35
C PRO A 32 -12.19 15.81 -5.79
N ALA A 33 -11.39 15.45 -6.79
CA ALA A 33 -11.73 15.70 -8.20
C ALA A 33 -13.02 15.00 -8.67
N VAL A 34 -13.43 13.92 -8.00
CA VAL A 34 -14.62 13.15 -8.38
C VAL A 34 -15.84 13.44 -7.50
N THR A 35 -15.74 14.35 -6.52
CA THR A 35 -16.88 14.61 -5.60
C THR A 35 -18.06 15.29 -6.29
N GLU A 36 -17.80 16.10 -7.30
CA GLU A 36 -18.82 16.82 -8.10
C GLU A 36 -19.56 15.90 -9.09
N MET A 37 -19.04 14.69 -9.33
CA MET A 37 -19.69 13.70 -10.18
C MET A 37 -20.92 13.11 -9.50
N SER A 38 -21.91 12.72 -10.31
CA SER A 38 -23.04 11.92 -9.84
C SER A 38 -22.55 10.62 -9.18
N VAL A 39 -23.32 10.11 -8.21
CA VAL A 39 -22.95 8.90 -7.45
C VAL A 39 -22.67 7.71 -8.37
N SER A 40 -23.54 7.48 -9.36
CA SER A 40 -23.38 6.38 -10.33
C SER A 40 -22.07 6.51 -11.14
N LEU A 41 -21.78 7.71 -11.66
CA LEU A 41 -20.57 7.95 -12.45
C LEU A 41 -19.32 7.77 -11.60
N ARG A 42 -19.32 8.32 -10.38
CA ARG A 42 -18.20 8.20 -9.43
C ARG A 42 -17.92 6.75 -9.06
N LEU A 43 -18.94 5.95 -8.74
CA LEU A 43 -18.75 4.55 -8.39
C LEU A 43 -18.26 3.73 -9.61
N THR A 44 -18.76 4.03 -10.80
CA THR A 44 -18.28 3.41 -12.05
C THR A 44 -16.82 3.76 -12.34
N LEU A 45 -16.39 4.99 -12.06
CA LEU A 45 -14.98 5.36 -12.18
C LEU A 45 -14.12 4.56 -11.21
N TRP A 46 -14.52 4.48 -9.93
CA TRP A 46 -13.78 3.70 -8.93
C TRP A 46 -13.70 2.20 -9.28
N SER A 47 -14.75 1.62 -9.88
CA SER A 47 -14.71 0.22 -10.33
C SER A 47 -13.68 -0.05 -11.43
N ARG A 48 -13.30 0.98 -12.18
CA ARG A 48 -12.23 0.92 -13.19
C ARG A 48 -10.87 1.25 -12.60
N VAL A 49 -10.78 2.24 -11.71
CA VAL A 49 -9.50 2.68 -11.12
C VAL A 49 -8.94 1.64 -10.17
N LEU A 50 -9.75 1.12 -9.24
CA LEU A 50 -9.30 0.23 -8.17
C LEU A 50 -8.56 -1.03 -8.67
N PRO A 51 -9.05 -1.81 -9.66
CA PRO A 51 -8.32 -2.99 -10.11
C PRO A 51 -6.94 -2.66 -10.72
N ARG A 52 -6.80 -1.53 -11.42
CA ARG A 52 -5.50 -1.09 -11.96
C ARG A 52 -4.56 -0.65 -10.84
N PHE A 53 -5.09 0.11 -9.88
CA PHE A 53 -4.34 0.52 -8.71
C PHE A 53 -3.86 -0.70 -7.91
N PHE A 54 -4.72 -1.68 -7.67
CA PHE A 54 -4.39 -2.90 -6.95
C PHE A 54 -3.36 -3.78 -7.65
N ALA A 55 -3.33 -3.81 -8.98
CA ALA A 55 -2.26 -4.49 -9.71
C ALA A 55 -0.88 -3.87 -9.40
N TRP A 56 -0.77 -2.54 -9.44
CA TRP A 56 0.47 -1.83 -9.08
C TRP A 56 0.84 -2.01 -7.61
N VAL A 57 -0.14 -2.01 -6.70
CA VAL A 57 0.10 -2.32 -5.28
C VAL A 57 0.61 -3.75 -5.12
N GLY A 58 0.01 -4.72 -5.80
CA GLY A 58 0.46 -6.12 -5.76
C GLY A 58 1.90 -6.31 -6.24
N VAL A 59 2.26 -5.66 -7.35
CA VAL A 59 3.66 -5.63 -7.84
C VAL A 59 4.58 -4.98 -6.80
N SER A 60 4.16 -3.86 -6.22
CA SER A 60 4.96 -3.16 -5.20
C SER A 60 5.18 -4.03 -3.96
N VAL A 61 4.14 -4.73 -3.48
CA VAL A 61 4.23 -5.69 -2.37
C VAL A 61 5.24 -6.79 -2.67
N ALA A 62 5.17 -7.40 -3.85
CA ALA A 62 6.09 -8.46 -4.24
C ALA A 62 7.54 -7.95 -4.28
N VAL A 63 7.78 -6.79 -4.88
CA VAL A 63 9.12 -6.17 -4.95
C VAL A 63 9.63 -5.84 -3.54
N LEU A 64 8.81 -5.26 -2.66
CA LEU A 64 9.19 -4.93 -1.29
C LEU A 64 9.59 -6.16 -0.48
N LEU A 65 8.83 -7.26 -0.58
CA LEU A 65 9.15 -8.50 0.11
C LEU A 65 10.45 -9.12 -0.41
N VAL A 66 10.59 -9.25 -1.74
CA VAL A 66 11.79 -9.86 -2.36
C VAL A 66 13.03 -9.04 -2.02
N THR A 67 12.98 -7.72 -2.18
CA THR A 67 14.13 -6.85 -1.92
C THR A 67 14.42 -6.70 -0.42
N GLY A 68 13.38 -6.56 0.42
CA GLY A 68 13.54 -6.39 1.87
C GLY A 68 14.15 -7.62 2.53
N TYR A 69 13.58 -8.81 2.31
CA TYR A 69 14.15 -10.05 2.83
C TYR A 69 15.46 -10.42 2.14
N GLY A 70 15.63 -10.09 0.85
CA GLY A 70 16.90 -10.25 0.16
C GLY A 70 18.04 -9.47 0.84
N VAL A 71 17.78 -8.22 1.21
CA VAL A 71 18.75 -7.38 1.95
C VAL A 71 19.05 -7.93 3.35
N LEU A 72 18.03 -8.40 4.08
CA LEU A 72 18.20 -9.02 5.40
C LEU A 72 19.03 -10.31 5.35
N LEU A 73 18.84 -11.13 4.32
CA LEU A 73 19.54 -12.41 4.17
C LEU A 73 20.95 -12.28 3.61
N THR A 74 21.23 -11.24 2.81
CA THR A 74 22.53 -11.06 2.12
C THR A 74 23.50 -10.12 2.83
N GLY A 75 23.16 -9.61 4.02
CA GLY A 75 24.15 -8.99 4.90
C GLY A 75 23.84 -7.59 5.41
N TYR A 76 22.56 -7.17 5.50
CA TYR A 76 22.25 -6.14 6.47
C TYR A 76 22.59 -6.68 7.87
N ARG A 77 23.54 -6.02 8.55
CA ARG A 77 24.08 -6.41 9.87
C ARG A 77 22.95 -6.90 10.79
N GLY A 78 22.89 -8.21 11.09
CA GLY A 78 22.00 -8.78 12.11
C GLY A 78 21.08 -9.94 11.69
N GLY A 79 20.82 -10.18 10.40
CA GLY A 79 19.93 -11.26 9.95
C GLY A 79 18.43 -10.93 10.07
N ILE A 80 17.55 -11.96 10.00
CA ILE A 80 16.07 -11.80 10.03
C ILE A 80 15.53 -11.32 11.39
N THR A 81 16.25 -11.61 12.48
CA THR A 81 15.92 -11.20 13.85
C THR A 81 17.20 -10.75 14.54
N GLY A 82 17.30 -9.47 14.93
CA GLY A 82 18.49 -8.91 15.59
C GLY A 82 19.12 -7.69 14.91
N GLY A 83 18.38 -6.99 14.03
CA GLY A 83 18.78 -5.71 13.45
C GLY A 83 18.39 -4.50 14.30
N ASN A 84 18.68 -3.29 13.80
CA ASN A 84 18.24 -2.02 14.40
C ASN A 84 16.70 -1.97 14.49
N LEU A 85 16.17 -1.53 15.64
CA LEU A 85 14.73 -1.56 16.00
C LEU A 85 13.79 -1.02 14.90
N HIS A 86 14.26 -0.03 14.14
CA HIS A 86 13.48 0.56 13.05
C HIS A 86 13.08 -0.45 11.96
N ILE A 87 13.90 -1.47 11.71
CA ILE A 87 13.65 -2.49 10.68
C ILE A 87 12.56 -3.45 11.13
N ASP A 88 12.61 -3.90 12.38
CA ASP A 88 11.56 -4.74 12.98
C ASP A 88 10.21 -4.02 12.94
N VAL A 89 10.21 -2.71 13.24
CA VAL A 89 9.02 -1.86 13.11
C VAL A 89 8.53 -1.80 11.66
N MET A 90 9.42 -1.60 10.68
CA MET A 90 9.05 -1.60 9.26
C MET A 90 8.44 -2.95 8.82
N GLN A 91 8.98 -4.07 9.29
CA GLN A 91 8.47 -5.40 8.97
C GLN A 91 7.07 -5.62 9.56
N ILE A 92 6.86 -5.30 10.83
CA ILE A 92 5.55 -5.47 11.50
C ILE A 92 4.51 -4.58 10.84
N VAL A 93 4.82 -3.30 10.63
CA VAL A 93 3.88 -2.37 9.99
C VAL A 93 3.60 -2.77 8.54
N GLY A 94 4.63 -3.18 7.79
CA GLY A 94 4.48 -3.71 6.43
C GLY A 94 3.58 -4.94 6.36
N ALA A 95 3.71 -5.88 7.30
CA ALA A 95 2.86 -7.05 7.38
C ALA A 95 1.39 -6.68 7.66
N VAL A 96 1.14 -5.74 8.59
CA VAL A 96 -0.20 -5.20 8.86
C VAL A 96 -0.77 -4.53 7.60
N MET A 97 0.02 -3.73 6.90
CA MET A 97 -0.41 -3.08 5.66
C MET A 97 -0.79 -4.08 4.57
N ILE A 98 -0.01 -5.15 4.39
CA ILE A 98 -0.31 -6.23 3.45
C ILE A 98 -1.61 -6.95 3.85
N ALA A 99 -1.79 -7.27 5.13
CA ALA A 99 -3.00 -7.93 5.61
C ALA A 99 -4.27 -7.08 5.33
N LEU A 100 -4.18 -5.77 5.58
CA LEU A 100 -5.25 -4.82 5.25
C LEU A 100 -5.54 -4.79 3.74
N PHE A 101 -4.51 -4.79 2.90
CA PHE A 101 -4.65 -4.83 1.44
C PHE A 101 -5.32 -6.12 0.96
N LEU A 102 -4.87 -7.28 1.45
CA LEU A 102 -5.46 -8.57 1.09
C LEU A 102 -6.92 -8.68 1.54
N TYR A 103 -7.22 -8.27 2.78
CA TYR A 103 -8.60 -8.20 3.27
C TYR A 103 -9.47 -7.31 2.37
N MET A 104 -8.97 -6.11 2.02
CA MET A 104 -9.66 -5.16 1.15
C MET A 104 -9.96 -5.75 -0.24
N LEU A 105 -9.01 -6.50 -0.82
CA LEU A 105 -9.16 -7.15 -2.12
C LEU A 105 -10.27 -8.20 -2.12
N VAL A 106 -10.28 -9.07 -1.10
CA VAL A 106 -11.13 -10.27 -1.12
C VAL A 106 -12.52 -10.02 -0.55
N VAL A 107 -12.69 -9.02 0.33
CA VAL A 107 -13.98 -8.71 0.96
C VAL A 107 -14.65 -7.48 0.34
N PRO A 108 -14.31 -6.22 0.72
CA PRO A 108 -15.10 -5.07 0.31
C PRO A 108 -15.00 -4.80 -1.19
N PHE A 109 -13.88 -5.07 -1.86
CA PHE A 109 -13.80 -4.87 -3.32
C PHE A 109 -14.68 -5.85 -4.11
N VAL A 110 -14.73 -7.12 -3.70
CA VAL A 110 -15.64 -8.11 -4.31
C VAL A 110 -17.09 -7.70 -4.10
N LEU A 111 -17.46 -7.31 -2.86
CA LEU A 111 -18.81 -6.86 -2.54
C LEU A 111 -19.20 -5.58 -3.29
N PHE A 112 -18.27 -4.63 -3.42
CA PHE A 112 -18.44 -3.41 -4.19
C PHE A 112 -18.77 -3.72 -5.66
N ARG A 113 -18.00 -4.61 -6.30
CA ARG A 113 -18.25 -5.00 -7.70
C ARG A 113 -19.57 -5.73 -7.88
N ARG A 114 -19.94 -6.60 -6.93
CA ARG A 114 -21.23 -7.32 -6.95
C ARG A 114 -22.41 -6.36 -6.84
N ALA A 115 -22.37 -5.42 -5.90
CA ALA A 115 -23.40 -4.41 -5.74
C ALA A 115 -23.57 -3.55 -7.00
N LEU A 116 -22.47 -3.12 -7.62
CA LEU A 116 -22.51 -2.39 -8.89
C LEU A 116 -23.09 -3.21 -10.04
N ALA A 117 -22.80 -4.50 -10.12
CA ALA A 117 -23.30 -5.37 -11.20
C ALA A 117 -24.84 -5.50 -11.19
N ILE A 118 -25.47 -5.34 -10.03
CA ILE A 118 -26.94 -5.35 -9.87
C ILE A 118 -27.53 -3.94 -9.72
N ASN A 119 -26.76 -2.88 -10.00
CA ASN A 119 -27.14 -1.48 -9.84
C ASN A 119 -27.57 -1.06 -8.41
N ASP A 120 -27.13 -1.79 -7.38
CA ASP A 120 -27.32 -1.39 -5.98
C ASP A 120 -26.25 -0.34 -5.60
N LEU A 121 -26.56 0.92 -5.93
CA LEU A 121 -25.66 2.05 -5.68
C LEU A 121 -25.45 2.31 -4.19
N GLY A 122 -26.43 1.99 -3.34
CA GLY A 122 -26.35 2.17 -1.89
C GLY A 122 -25.33 1.22 -1.27
N ALA A 123 -25.46 -0.09 -1.55
CA ALA A 123 -24.50 -1.08 -1.08
C ALA A 123 -23.10 -0.86 -1.67
N ALA A 124 -23.02 -0.46 -2.95
CA ALA A 124 -21.74 -0.11 -3.58
C ALA A 124 -21.07 1.08 -2.88
N ALA A 125 -21.82 2.13 -2.54
CA ALA A 125 -21.27 3.29 -1.83
C ALA A 125 -20.75 2.93 -0.43
N VAL A 126 -21.46 2.06 0.31
CA VAL A 126 -21.01 1.56 1.61
C VAL A 126 -19.66 0.84 1.49
N GLN A 127 -19.52 -0.08 0.53
CA GLN A 127 -18.26 -0.81 0.33
C GLN A 127 -17.14 0.10 -0.18
N GLN A 128 -17.43 1.07 -1.06
CA GLN A 128 -16.46 2.08 -1.47
C GLN A 128 -15.95 2.89 -0.28
N GLY A 129 -16.83 3.23 0.67
CA GLY A 129 -16.47 3.89 1.92
C GLY A 129 -15.51 3.07 2.78
N ARG A 130 -15.73 1.75 2.87
CA ARG A 130 -14.84 0.82 3.58
C ARG A 130 -13.47 0.71 2.91
N ILE A 131 -13.44 0.55 1.58
CA ILE A 131 -12.20 0.55 0.78
C ILE A 131 -11.40 1.83 1.07
N ARG A 132 -12.07 2.99 1.01
CA ARG A 132 -11.46 4.28 1.31
C ARG A 132 -10.88 4.36 2.73
N ALA A 133 -11.60 3.87 3.74
CA ALA A 133 -11.11 3.88 5.10
C ALA A 133 -9.85 3.00 5.25
N ILE A 134 -9.83 1.82 4.63
CA ILE A 134 -8.67 0.93 4.65
C ILE A 134 -7.48 1.59 3.95
N ILE A 135 -7.66 2.17 2.76
CA ILE A 135 -6.59 2.87 2.04
C ILE A 135 -6.05 4.05 2.88
N LEU A 136 -6.90 4.79 3.59
CA LEU A 136 -6.46 5.89 4.46
C LEU A 136 -5.57 5.39 5.61
N VAL A 137 -6.01 4.33 6.32
CA VAL A 137 -5.22 3.72 7.39
C VAL A 137 -3.88 3.22 6.83
N ASN A 138 -3.91 2.56 5.68
CA ASN A 138 -2.72 2.05 5.01
C ASN A 138 -1.77 3.19 4.57
N LEU A 139 -2.31 4.32 4.10
CA LEU A 139 -1.54 5.51 3.78
C LEU A 139 -0.83 6.08 5.00
N LEU A 140 -1.51 6.21 6.14
CA LEU A 140 -0.89 6.72 7.38
C LEU A 140 0.23 5.80 7.86
N LEU A 141 -0.01 4.48 7.86
CA LEU A 141 1.00 3.47 8.18
C LEU A 141 2.17 3.51 7.18
N GLY A 142 1.89 3.71 5.90
CA GLY A 142 2.88 3.82 4.84
C GLY A 142 3.77 5.05 5.01
N LEU A 143 3.18 6.23 5.24
CA LEU A 143 3.93 7.46 5.52
C LEU A 143 4.79 7.33 6.77
N PHE A 144 4.24 6.75 7.84
CA PHE A 144 5.00 6.44 9.06
C PHE A 144 6.17 5.51 8.75
N THR A 145 5.94 4.42 8.03
CA THR A 145 6.98 3.44 7.67
C THR A 145 8.06 4.06 6.78
N THR A 146 7.68 4.89 5.81
CA THR A 146 8.61 5.63 4.95
C THR A 146 9.46 6.60 5.77
N PHE A 147 8.87 7.32 6.72
CA PHE A 147 9.60 8.20 7.64
C PHE A 147 10.60 7.41 8.49
N ILE A 148 10.18 6.29 9.08
CA ILE A 148 11.04 5.42 9.87
C ILE A 148 12.18 4.83 9.03
N GLY A 149 11.92 4.41 7.79
CA GLY A 149 12.98 3.90 6.90
C GLY A 149 14.01 4.97 6.52
N ALA A 150 13.56 6.20 6.26
CA ALA A 150 14.45 7.31 5.92
C ALA A 150 15.23 7.83 7.13
N ALA A 151 14.58 8.02 8.27
CA ALA A 151 15.17 8.59 9.48
C ALA A 151 15.91 7.55 10.33
N GLY A 152 15.46 6.30 10.35
CA GLY A 152 15.95 5.25 11.24
C GLY A 152 17.44 4.93 11.08
N THR A 153 17.99 5.17 9.88
CA THR A 153 19.44 5.05 9.63
C THR A 153 20.26 6.12 10.38
N PHE A 154 19.67 7.28 10.68
CA PHE A 154 20.33 8.40 11.37
C PHE A 154 20.04 8.46 12.87
N VAL A 155 18.93 7.87 13.32
CA VAL A 155 18.46 7.98 14.72
C VAL A 155 18.95 6.80 15.59
N GLY A 156 19.49 5.74 14.97
CA GLY A 156 20.40 4.77 15.60
C GLY A 156 20.04 4.31 17.02
N TYR A 157 19.19 3.27 17.10
CA TYR A 157 19.26 2.29 18.19
C TYR A 157 19.50 0.91 17.57
#